data_AF-A0A815R6H7-F1
#
_entry.id   AF-A0A815R6H7-F1
#
_cell.length_a   1.000
_cell.length_b   1.000
_cell.length_c   1.000
_cell.angle_alpha   90.00
_cell.angle_beta   90.00
_cell.angle_gamma   90.00
#
_symmetry.space_group_name_H-M   'P 1'
#
loop_
_entity.id
_entity.type
_entity.pdbx_description
1 polymer ?
#
loop_
_entity_poly.entity_id
_entity_poly.type
_entity_poly.pdbx_seq_one_letter_code
_entity_poly.pdbx_strand_id
1 'polypeptide(L)'
;MAEEITVPSVSTPHFRFFDLMHETDDKLPLINDYQQPKQRSLEEAIAYIQQHKTLHIDADIQNKVSLARKKCSEEDDINNLTVDESAAIQLYTMESETERESFFYILNSLLRLPDRNELEPVLSYFKLLIGALEKLPTLNGLIYRGVNGNISSNFVKGKKLTWWGFSSCTQSLEVLQKEEFLGKSGQRTLFYIECINGKSIENYSYSSSDEKEVLLLPGTEFLITGKKRANRDLTIVHLKEIRADDPASYVTKTIEKICGHGCNLWKTRQCCHCSGMYL
;
A
#
# COMPACT_ATOMS: atom_id res chain seq x y z
N MET A 1 23.73 38.50 30.72
CA MET A 1 23.85 38.05 29.32
C MET A 1 24.11 36.57 29.37
N ALA A 2 23.08 35.77 29.12
CA ALA A 2 23.19 34.33 28.94
C ALA A 2 22.70 34.07 27.51
N GLU A 3 23.60 33.66 26.63
CA GLU A 3 23.24 33.22 25.28
C GLU A 3 22.51 31.89 25.39
N GLU A 4 21.25 31.89 24.98
CA GLU A 4 20.45 30.69 24.82
C GLU A 4 21.02 29.91 23.63
N ILE A 5 21.73 28.82 23.92
CA ILE A 5 22.21 27.88 22.90
C ILE A 5 20.97 27.20 22.33
N THR A 6 20.55 27.65 21.15
CA THR A 6 19.54 26.99 20.35
C THR A 6 20.13 25.68 19.83
N VAL A 7 19.75 24.58 20.47
CA VAL A 7 20.03 23.23 19.98
C VAL A 7 19.25 23.07 18.67
N PRO A 8 19.88 22.79 17.54
CA PRO A 8 19.14 22.59 16.30
C PRO A 8 18.25 21.36 16.47
N SER A 9 16.95 21.52 16.21
CA SER A 9 16.03 20.40 16.11
C SER A 9 16.52 19.50 14.98
N VAL A 10 17.09 18.36 15.36
CA VAL A 10 17.42 17.29 14.42
C VAL A 10 16.09 16.83 13.82
N SER A 11 15.83 17.20 12.56
CA SER A 11 14.68 16.70 11.83
C SER A 11 14.86 15.18 11.73
N THR A 12 14.01 14.44 12.43
CA THR A 12 13.87 13.00 12.26
C THR A 12 13.69 12.70 10.77
N PRO A 13 14.46 11.75 10.17
CA PRO A 13 14.27 11.40 8.78
C PRO A 13 12.82 10.96 8.57
N HIS A 14 12.15 11.50 7.56
CA HIS A 14 10.78 11.11 7.25
C HIS A 14 10.74 9.65 6.78
N PHE A 15 10.12 8.83 7.60
CA PHE A 15 9.90 7.38 7.53
C PHE A 15 9.54 6.82 6.14
N ARG A 16 8.64 7.48 5.39
CA ARG A 16 8.23 7.10 4.01
C ARG A 16 9.37 7.08 2.96
N PHE A 17 10.57 7.53 3.32
CA PHE A 17 11.76 7.46 2.46
C PHE A 17 12.28 6.03 2.27
N PHE A 18 12.19 5.18 3.29
CA PHE A 18 12.91 3.92 3.32
C PHE A 18 12.20 2.77 2.61
N ASP A 19 10.86 2.77 2.53
CA ASP A 19 10.13 1.60 2.07
C ASP A 19 10.42 1.20 0.60
N LEU A 20 10.55 2.19 -0.30
CA LEU A 20 10.91 1.97 -1.70
C LEU A 20 12.39 1.64 -1.91
N MET A 21 13.26 1.86 -0.91
CA MET A 21 14.68 1.48 -1.00
C MET A 21 14.93 -0.01 -0.75
N HIS A 22 13.94 -0.71 -0.18
CA HIS A 22 14.06 -2.13 0.16
C HIS A 22 13.40 -3.06 -0.88
N GLU A 23 12.93 -2.52 -2.00
CA GLU A 23 12.42 -3.34 -3.10
C GLU A 23 13.56 -4.13 -3.76
N THR A 24 13.27 -5.38 -4.14
CA THR A 24 14.21 -6.24 -4.85
C THR A 24 13.89 -6.29 -6.35
N ASP A 25 14.94 -6.33 -7.16
CA ASP A 25 14.85 -6.57 -8.61
C ASP A 25 14.54 -8.04 -8.94
N ASP A 26 14.72 -8.95 -7.97
CA ASP A 26 14.43 -10.36 -8.15
C ASP A 26 12.93 -10.63 -8.23
N LYS A 27 12.56 -11.58 -9.10
CA LYS A 27 11.19 -12.12 -9.12
C LYS A 27 10.99 -13.03 -7.92
N LEU A 28 10.09 -12.64 -7.03
CA LEU A 28 9.79 -13.43 -5.85
C LEU A 28 8.75 -14.54 -6.14
N PRO A 29 8.80 -15.68 -5.44
CA PRO A 29 7.80 -16.74 -5.55
C PRO A 29 6.41 -16.26 -5.15
N LEU A 30 5.36 -16.92 -5.65
CA LEU A 30 3.99 -16.68 -5.17
C LEU A 30 3.87 -17.02 -3.69
N ILE A 31 3.14 -16.19 -2.95
CA ILE A 31 2.82 -16.43 -1.53
C ILE A 31 2.19 -17.82 -1.38
N ASN A 32 2.59 -18.56 -0.37
CA ASN A 32 2.05 -19.88 -0.10
C ASN A 32 0.64 -19.79 0.49
N ASP A 33 -0.26 -20.65 0.02
CA ASP A 33 -1.52 -20.88 0.72
C ASP A 33 -1.22 -21.95 1.79
N TYR A 34 -0.83 -21.51 2.99
CA TYR A 34 -0.69 -22.42 4.13
C TYR A 34 -2.02 -23.13 4.34
N GLN A 35 -2.01 -24.43 4.66
CA GLN A 35 -3.23 -25.21 4.91
C GLN A 35 -4.16 -24.41 5.83
N GLN A 36 -5.28 -23.97 5.27
CA GLN A 36 -5.86 -22.69 5.64
C GLN A 36 -6.23 -22.62 7.13
N PRO A 37 -5.73 -21.64 7.90
CA PRO A 37 -6.47 -21.26 9.08
C PRO A 37 -7.86 -20.80 8.63
N LYS A 38 -8.90 -21.25 9.34
CA LYS A 38 -10.28 -20.76 9.20
C LYS A 38 -10.25 -19.23 9.09
N GLN A 39 -11.03 -18.65 8.18
CA GLN A 39 -11.18 -17.18 8.09
C GLN A 39 -11.39 -16.61 9.50
N ARG A 40 -10.48 -15.72 9.90
CA ARG A 40 -10.43 -15.10 11.22
C ARG A 40 -11.11 -13.74 11.18
N SER A 41 -11.70 -13.31 12.29
CA SER A 41 -12.01 -11.89 12.48
C SER A 41 -10.73 -11.05 12.51
N LEU A 42 -10.85 -9.72 12.42
CA LEU A 42 -9.68 -8.86 12.54
C LEU A 42 -8.95 -9.06 13.88
N GLU A 43 -9.69 -9.14 14.99
CA GLU A 43 -9.12 -9.38 16.33
C GLU A 43 -8.39 -10.71 16.40
N GLU A 44 -9.00 -11.78 15.89
CA GLU A 44 -8.39 -13.12 15.90
C GLU A 44 -7.10 -13.14 15.06
N ALA A 45 -7.08 -12.44 13.91
CA ALA A 45 -5.89 -12.32 13.08
C ALA A 45 -4.77 -11.55 13.79
N ILE A 46 -5.07 -10.40 14.40
CA ILE A 46 -4.07 -9.61 15.14
C ILE A 46 -3.61 -10.33 16.42
N ALA A 47 -4.50 -11.00 17.15
CA ALA A 47 -4.14 -11.79 18.33
C ALA A 47 -3.20 -12.94 17.99
N TYR A 48 -3.38 -13.58 16.83
CA TYR A 48 -2.44 -14.60 16.33
C TYR A 48 -1.06 -14.01 16.03
N ILE A 49 -1.01 -12.84 15.37
CA ILE A 49 0.25 -12.15 15.06
C ILE A 49 1.00 -11.76 16.35
N GLN A 50 0.30 -11.27 17.37
CA GLN A 50 0.90 -10.89 18.66
C GLN A 50 1.56 -12.06 19.40
N GLN A 51 1.08 -13.28 19.20
CA GLN A 51 1.68 -14.48 19.79
C GLN A 51 2.96 -14.91 19.07
N HIS A 52 3.23 -14.36 17.89
CA HIS A 52 4.40 -14.72 17.09
C HIS A 52 5.67 -14.05 17.62
N LYS A 53 6.58 -14.84 18.18
CA LYS A 53 7.75 -14.36 18.92
C LYS A 53 8.74 -13.49 18.14
N THR A 54 8.72 -13.56 16.81
CA THR A 54 9.67 -12.83 15.95
C THR A 54 9.12 -11.53 15.39
N LEU A 55 7.81 -11.27 15.54
CA LEU A 55 7.19 -10.05 15.02
C LEU A 55 6.99 -9.04 16.15
N HIS A 56 7.70 -7.91 16.05
CA HIS A 56 7.56 -6.80 16.97
C HIS A 56 6.49 -5.84 16.45
N ILE A 57 5.23 -6.09 16.80
CA ILE A 57 4.09 -5.20 16.50
C ILE A 57 3.80 -4.32 17.72
N ASP A 58 3.21 -3.15 17.47
CA ASP A 58 2.79 -2.20 18.50
C ASP A 58 2.02 -2.88 19.66
N ALA A 59 2.42 -2.62 20.89
CA ALA A 59 1.76 -3.15 22.08
C ALA A 59 0.28 -2.71 22.19
N ASP A 60 -0.05 -1.53 21.63
CA ASP A 60 -1.39 -0.94 21.62
C ASP A 60 -2.27 -1.40 20.43
N ILE A 61 -1.76 -2.30 19.58
CA ILE A 61 -2.46 -2.74 18.34
C ILE A 61 -3.89 -3.25 18.59
N GLN A 62 -4.19 -3.85 19.74
CA GLN A 62 -5.54 -4.31 20.07
C GLN A 62 -6.52 -3.15 20.32
N ASN A 63 -6.03 -2.05 20.92
CA ASN A 63 -6.83 -0.85 21.07
C ASN A 63 -7.05 -0.17 19.71
N LYS A 64 -6.04 -0.16 18.84
CA LYS A 64 -6.18 0.28 17.44
C LYS A 64 -7.22 -0.53 16.66
N VAL A 65 -7.22 -1.85 16.79
CA VAL A 65 -8.25 -2.74 16.21
C VAL A 65 -9.64 -2.35 16.73
N SER A 66 -9.77 -2.19 18.05
CA SER A 66 -11.05 -1.83 18.68
C SER A 66 -11.56 -0.47 18.20
N LEU A 67 -10.66 0.51 18.09
CA LEU A 67 -10.96 1.85 17.57
C LEU A 67 -11.41 1.80 16.10
N ALA A 68 -10.65 1.10 15.26
CA ALA A 68 -10.96 0.95 13.83
C ALA A 68 -12.34 0.30 13.63
N ARG A 69 -12.59 -0.80 14.33
CA ARG A 69 -13.87 -1.50 14.27
C ARG A 69 -15.04 -0.66 14.74
N LYS A 70 -14.87 0.09 15.84
CA LYS A 70 -15.91 0.98 16.34
C LYS A 70 -16.28 2.00 15.27
N LYS A 71 -15.30 2.72 14.71
CA LYS A 71 -15.54 3.71 13.65
C LYS A 71 -16.21 3.08 12.42
N CYS A 72 -15.76 1.91 11.99
CA CYS A 72 -16.34 1.21 10.84
C CYS A 72 -17.70 0.54 11.10
N SER A 73 -18.21 0.56 12.33
CA SER A 73 -19.54 0.02 12.68
C SER A 73 -20.64 1.07 12.76
N GLU A 74 -20.28 2.35 12.69
CA GLU A 74 -21.20 3.47 12.87
C GLU A 74 -21.96 3.84 11.59
N GLU A 75 -21.53 3.35 10.41
CA GLU A 75 -22.09 3.70 9.11
C GLU A 75 -22.27 2.47 8.21
N ASP A 76 -23.31 2.49 7.37
CA ASP A 76 -23.50 1.49 6.32
C ASP A 76 -22.45 1.68 5.21
N ASP A 77 -21.78 0.59 4.82
CA ASP A 77 -20.71 0.66 3.83
C ASP A 77 -21.25 0.61 2.39
N ILE A 78 -20.96 1.66 1.60
CA ILE A 78 -21.41 1.76 0.20
C ILE A 78 -20.84 0.66 -0.71
N ASN A 79 -19.71 0.04 -0.34
CA ASN A 79 -19.05 -1.03 -1.08
C ASN A 79 -19.37 -2.43 -0.50
N ASN A 80 -20.31 -2.54 0.45
CA ASN A 80 -20.70 -3.78 1.12
C ASN A 80 -19.52 -4.51 1.80
N LEU A 81 -18.59 -3.75 2.36
CA LEU A 81 -17.56 -4.27 3.26
C LEU A 81 -18.19 -4.64 4.60
N THR A 82 -17.69 -5.73 5.18
CA THR A 82 -17.96 -6.04 6.59
C THR A 82 -17.16 -5.10 7.50
N VAL A 83 -17.56 -4.98 8.77
CA VAL A 83 -16.82 -4.18 9.76
C VAL A 83 -15.35 -4.60 9.85
N ASP A 84 -15.07 -5.91 9.78
CA ASP A 84 -13.70 -6.43 9.79
C ASP A 84 -12.88 -6.02 8.57
N GLU A 85 -13.50 -6.02 7.39
CA GLU A 85 -12.84 -5.63 6.14
C GLU A 85 -12.52 -4.13 6.12
N SER A 86 -13.48 -3.28 6.50
CA SER A 86 -13.27 -1.83 6.61
C SER A 86 -12.23 -1.50 7.69
N ALA A 87 -12.32 -2.15 8.86
CA ALA A 87 -11.38 -1.95 9.95
C ALA A 87 -9.97 -2.47 9.59
N ALA A 88 -9.85 -3.50 8.75
CA ALA A 88 -8.54 -3.95 8.28
C ALA A 88 -7.85 -2.89 7.40
N ILE A 89 -8.59 -2.24 6.49
CA ILE A 89 -8.06 -1.12 5.70
C ILE A 89 -7.66 0.03 6.62
N GLN A 90 -8.52 0.38 7.57
CA GLN A 90 -8.24 1.47 8.51
C GLN A 90 -7.00 1.19 9.37
N LEU A 91 -6.88 -0.02 9.92
CA LEU A 91 -5.71 -0.45 10.70
C LEU A 91 -4.42 -0.40 9.88
N TYR A 92 -4.46 -0.79 8.60
CA TYR A 92 -3.30 -0.70 7.72
C TYR A 92 -2.76 0.74 7.65
N THR A 93 -3.64 1.74 7.64
CA THR A 93 -3.26 3.16 7.54
C THR A 93 -2.90 3.83 8.86
N MET A 94 -3.01 3.14 10.00
CA MET A 94 -2.65 3.70 11.30
C MET A 94 -1.14 3.69 11.53
N GLU A 95 -0.62 4.81 12.02
CA GLU A 95 0.78 4.93 12.45
C GLU A 95 0.93 4.54 13.94
N SER A 96 2.08 3.96 14.27
CA SER A 96 2.55 3.74 15.64
C SER A 96 3.52 4.84 16.07
N GLU A 97 3.90 4.86 17.34
CA GLU A 97 4.87 5.85 17.86
C GLU A 97 6.18 5.85 17.04
N THR A 98 6.60 4.67 16.60
CA THR A 98 7.69 4.51 15.65
C THR A 98 7.21 3.82 14.38
N GLU A 99 7.77 4.20 13.22
CA GLU A 99 7.39 3.58 11.95
C GLU A 99 7.61 2.06 11.95
N ARG A 100 8.69 1.59 12.57
CA ARG A 100 9.04 0.16 12.56
C ARG A 100 8.03 -0.71 13.31
N GLU A 101 7.26 -0.11 14.20
CA GLU A 101 6.19 -0.75 14.95
C GLU A 101 4.82 -0.59 14.26
N SER A 102 4.72 0.30 13.26
CA SER A 102 3.51 0.47 12.45
C SER A 102 3.21 -0.80 11.69
N PHE A 103 1.94 -1.19 11.69
CA PHE A 103 1.54 -2.47 11.14
C PHE A 103 1.76 -2.57 9.61
N PHE A 104 1.53 -1.48 8.87
CA PHE A 104 1.86 -1.44 7.44
C PHE A 104 3.34 -1.68 7.16
N TYR A 105 4.23 -1.15 8.01
CA TYR A 105 5.67 -1.27 7.81
C TYR A 105 6.10 -2.74 7.92
N ILE A 106 5.59 -3.43 8.95
CA ILE A 106 5.87 -4.84 9.22
C ILE A 106 5.33 -5.69 8.07
N LEU A 107 4.07 -5.51 7.70
CA LEU A 107 3.45 -6.25 6.60
C LEU A 107 4.20 -6.05 5.27
N ASN A 108 4.53 -4.81 4.91
CA ASN A 108 5.27 -4.52 3.69
C ASN A 108 6.70 -5.04 3.71
N SER A 109 7.34 -5.09 4.88
CA SER A 109 8.66 -5.69 5.04
C SER A 109 8.61 -7.19 4.76
N LEU A 110 7.62 -7.90 5.31
CA LEU A 110 7.44 -9.34 5.07
C LEU A 110 7.12 -9.64 3.59
N LEU A 111 6.32 -8.79 2.93
CA LEU A 111 5.97 -8.96 1.51
C LEU A 111 7.20 -8.87 0.57
N ARG A 112 8.25 -8.17 0.99
CA ARG A 112 9.53 -8.06 0.26
C ARG A 112 10.49 -9.22 0.49
N LEU A 113 10.23 -10.09 1.46
CA LEU A 113 11.12 -11.21 1.77
C LEU A 113 11.01 -12.33 0.72
N PRO A 114 12.14 -12.90 0.26
CA PRO A 114 12.11 -14.00 -0.70
C PRO A 114 11.54 -15.29 -0.10
N ASP A 115 11.79 -15.54 1.20
CA ASP A 115 11.16 -16.64 1.90
C ASP A 115 9.70 -16.30 2.21
N ARG A 116 8.79 -16.98 1.52
CA ARG A 116 7.36 -16.75 1.68
C ARG A 116 6.82 -17.29 3.00
N ASN A 117 7.54 -18.19 3.67
CA ASN A 117 7.18 -18.73 4.99
C ASN A 117 7.05 -17.64 6.06
N GLU A 118 7.79 -16.54 5.89
CA GLU A 118 7.74 -15.37 6.77
C GLU A 118 6.38 -14.66 6.75
N LEU A 119 5.55 -14.89 5.73
CA LEU A 119 4.18 -14.33 5.65
C LEU A 119 3.13 -15.16 6.39
N GLU A 120 3.44 -16.37 6.85
CA GLU A 120 2.48 -17.23 7.57
C GLU A 120 1.79 -16.50 8.72
N PRO A 121 2.51 -15.78 9.61
CA PRO A 121 1.89 -15.19 10.79
C PRO A 121 0.84 -14.14 10.43
N VAL A 122 1.07 -13.40 9.33
CA VAL A 122 0.22 -12.30 8.87
C VAL A 122 -0.78 -12.72 7.80
N LEU A 123 -0.78 -13.97 7.34
CA LEU A 123 -1.56 -14.39 6.15
C LEU A 123 -3.07 -14.19 6.35
N SER A 124 -3.59 -14.46 7.56
CA SER A 124 -5.03 -14.27 7.84
C SER A 124 -5.45 -12.81 7.71
N TYR A 125 -4.65 -11.89 8.24
CA TYR A 125 -4.88 -10.46 8.07
C TYR A 125 -4.73 -10.04 6.61
N PHE A 126 -3.68 -10.52 5.93
CA PHE A 126 -3.42 -10.20 4.53
C PHE A 126 -4.59 -10.62 3.62
N LYS A 127 -5.15 -11.81 3.85
CA LYS A 127 -6.37 -12.30 3.18
C LYS A 127 -7.56 -11.37 3.39
N LEU A 128 -7.79 -10.94 4.63
CA LEU A 128 -8.87 -10.02 4.99
C LEU A 128 -8.70 -8.66 4.27
N LEU A 129 -7.50 -8.09 4.31
CA LEU A 129 -7.19 -6.80 3.67
C LEU A 129 -7.34 -6.87 2.14
N ILE A 130 -6.79 -7.91 1.48
CA ILE A 130 -6.93 -8.08 0.03
C ILE A 130 -8.41 -8.29 -0.35
N GLY A 131 -9.14 -9.11 0.41
CA GLY A 131 -10.57 -9.33 0.18
C GLY A 131 -11.38 -8.03 0.28
N ALA A 132 -11.05 -7.18 1.26
CA ALA A 132 -11.63 -5.84 1.41
C ALA A 132 -11.33 -4.96 0.19
N LEU A 133 -10.05 -4.83 -0.18
CA LEU A 133 -9.61 -3.99 -1.29
C LEU A 133 -10.18 -4.43 -2.64
N GLU A 134 -10.43 -5.73 -2.84
CA GLU A 134 -11.03 -6.23 -4.08
C GLU A 134 -12.52 -5.88 -4.23
N LYS A 135 -13.24 -5.63 -3.13
CA LYS A 135 -14.62 -5.11 -3.17
C LYS A 135 -14.69 -3.64 -3.55
N LEU A 136 -13.59 -2.89 -3.39
CA LEU A 136 -13.55 -1.47 -3.74
C LEU A 136 -13.51 -1.26 -5.26
N PRO A 137 -14.13 -0.16 -5.76
CA PRO A 137 -14.00 0.25 -7.14
C PRO A 137 -12.54 0.39 -7.55
N THR A 138 -12.23 -0.05 -8.77
CA THR A 138 -10.88 0.06 -9.32
C THR A 138 -10.68 1.45 -9.93
N LEU A 139 -9.65 2.15 -9.46
CA LEU A 139 -9.22 3.43 -9.98
C LEU A 139 -8.24 3.24 -11.14
N ASN A 140 -8.66 3.68 -12.33
CA ASN A 140 -7.80 3.89 -13.48
C ASN A 140 -7.52 5.39 -13.64
N GLY A 141 -6.26 5.77 -13.66
CA GLY A 141 -5.89 7.18 -13.81
C GLY A 141 -4.53 7.51 -13.24
N LEU A 142 -4.31 8.80 -13.04
CA LEU A 142 -3.07 9.32 -12.55
C LEU A 142 -3.06 9.40 -11.02
N ILE A 143 -2.02 8.84 -10.41
CA ILE A 143 -1.73 8.95 -8.98
C ILE A 143 -0.28 9.36 -8.76
N TYR A 144 0.00 9.80 -7.54
CA TYR A 144 1.31 10.32 -7.16
C TYR A 144 1.83 9.66 -5.90
N ARG A 145 3.15 9.52 -5.83
CA ARG A 145 3.83 9.12 -4.60
C ARG A 145 5.06 9.99 -4.38
N GLY A 146 5.13 10.61 -3.21
CA GLY A 146 6.24 11.45 -2.79
C GLY A 146 7.23 10.71 -1.91
N VAL A 147 8.52 10.97 -2.13
CA VAL A 147 9.61 10.45 -1.30
C VAL A 147 10.54 11.60 -0.92
N ASN A 148 10.73 11.79 0.39
CA ASN A 148 11.66 12.78 0.95
C ASN A 148 13.11 12.29 0.88
N GLY A 149 13.63 12.24 -0.34
CA GLY A 149 15.03 11.96 -0.67
C GLY A 149 15.20 11.60 -2.15
N ASN A 150 16.45 11.53 -2.61
CA ASN A 150 16.75 11.21 -4.01
C ASN A 150 17.08 9.72 -4.19
N ILE A 151 16.08 8.96 -4.65
CA ILE A 151 16.22 7.55 -5.03
C ILE A 151 16.15 7.35 -6.54
N SER A 152 16.15 8.45 -7.31
CA SER A 152 15.90 8.45 -8.74
C SER A 152 16.97 7.71 -9.57
N SER A 153 18.15 7.46 -9.00
CA SER A 153 19.20 6.63 -9.61
C SER A 153 18.74 5.20 -9.88
N ASN A 154 17.86 4.66 -9.03
CA ASN A 154 17.37 3.29 -9.10
C ASN A 154 16.37 3.10 -10.26
N PHE A 155 15.87 4.20 -10.83
CA PHE A 155 14.84 4.17 -11.87
C PHE A 155 15.43 4.51 -13.23
N VAL A 156 15.72 3.48 -14.03
CA VAL A 156 16.26 3.60 -15.38
C VAL A 156 15.13 3.47 -16.42
N LYS A 157 14.98 4.48 -17.27
CA LYS A 157 13.97 4.49 -18.35
C LYS A 157 14.06 3.21 -19.20
N GLY A 158 12.92 2.62 -19.51
CA GLY A 158 12.79 1.39 -20.30
C GLY A 158 12.94 0.11 -19.48
N LYS A 159 13.32 0.18 -18.20
CA LYS A 159 13.32 -0.98 -17.30
C LYS A 159 11.96 -1.18 -16.67
N LYS A 160 11.70 -2.43 -16.30
CA LYS A 160 10.56 -2.83 -15.48
C LYS A 160 11.00 -2.94 -14.02
N LEU A 161 10.08 -2.71 -13.10
CA LEU A 161 10.27 -2.95 -11.68
C LEU A 161 8.98 -3.50 -11.07
N THR A 162 9.11 -4.11 -9.89
CA THR A 162 7.97 -4.59 -9.09
C THR A 162 8.02 -3.90 -7.74
N TRP A 163 6.88 -3.40 -7.26
CA TRP A 163 6.72 -3.00 -5.86
C TRP A 163 6.08 -4.14 -5.10
N TRP A 164 6.86 -4.84 -4.27
CA TRP A 164 6.44 -6.05 -3.59
C TRP A 164 5.57 -5.78 -2.38
N GLY A 165 5.74 -4.65 -1.71
CA GLY A 165 4.81 -4.18 -0.68
C GLY A 165 3.57 -3.51 -1.27
N PHE A 166 2.57 -3.28 -0.44
CA PHE A 166 1.53 -2.29 -0.76
C PHE A 166 2.18 -0.90 -0.89
N SER A 167 1.70 -0.10 -1.83
CA SER A 167 2.23 1.25 -2.07
C SER A 167 1.14 2.30 -1.89
N SER A 168 1.25 3.09 -0.82
CA SER A 168 0.37 4.24 -0.57
C SER A 168 0.70 5.39 -1.54
N CYS A 169 -0.32 5.88 -2.21
CA CYS A 169 -0.26 6.96 -3.20
C CYS A 169 -1.41 7.94 -2.93
N THR A 170 -1.44 9.05 -3.66
CA THR A 170 -2.52 10.05 -3.55
C THR A 170 -2.95 10.54 -4.93
N GLN A 171 -4.22 10.95 -5.05
CA GLN A 171 -4.69 11.74 -6.20
C GLN A 171 -4.53 13.25 -6.01
N SER A 172 -4.14 13.72 -4.81
CA SER A 172 -3.94 15.13 -4.50
C SER A 172 -2.46 15.52 -4.60
N LEU A 173 -2.18 16.50 -5.46
CA LEU A 173 -0.86 17.13 -5.52
C LEU A 173 -0.60 18.03 -4.30
N GLU A 174 -1.66 18.56 -3.69
CA GLU A 174 -1.60 19.42 -2.52
C GLU A 174 -1.05 18.66 -1.30
N VAL A 175 -1.49 17.43 -1.10
CA VAL A 175 -1.04 16.54 -0.01
C VAL A 175 0.45 16.25 -0.09
N LEU A 176 1.02 16.17 -1.30
CA LEU A 176 2.46 15.96 -1.47
C LEU A 176 3.28 17.10 -0.85
N GLN A 177 2.73 18.31 -0.72
CA GLN A 177 3.45 19.44 -0.16
C GLN A 177 3.73 19.34 1.33
N LYS A 178 3.07 18.42 2.07
CA LYS A 178 3.35 18.20 3.49
C LYS A 178 4.70 17.47 3.64
N GLU A 179 5.43 17.76 4.71
CA GLU A 179 6.82 17.30 4.90
C GLU A 179 6.91 15.78 5.09
N GLU A 180 5.86 15.17 5.63
CA GLU A 180 5.72 13.72 5.79
C GLU A 180 5.53 12.94 4.48
N PHE A 181 5.27 13.62 3.36
CA PHE A 181 5.18 13.04 2.02
C PHE A 181 6.40 13.43 1.16
N LEU A 182 6.22 14.39 0.24
CA LEU A 182 7.31 14.90 -0.60
C LEU A 182 8.02 16.07 0.08
N GLY A 183 7.29 16.91 0.84
CA GLY A 183 7.80 18.15 1.41
C GLY A 183 8.15 19.20 0.35
N LYS A 184 8.59 20.37 0.81
CA LYS A 184 8.89 21.52 -0.08
C LYS A 184 10.37 21.72 -0.38
N SER A 185 11.25 21.12 0.41
CA SER A 185 12.69 21.34 0.37
C SER A 185 13.47 20.03 0.49
N GLY A 186 14.80 20.10 0.33
CA GLY A 186 15.65 18.90 0.34
C GLY A 186 15.55 18.09 -0.96
N GLN A 187 16.46 17.12 -1.07
CA GLN A 187 16.47 16.14 -2.16
C GLN A 187 15.18 15.33 -2.11
N ARG A 188 14.50 15.17 -3.24
CA ARG A 188 13.14 14.62 -3.32
C ARG A 188 12.92 13.88 -4.62
N THR A 189 12.11 12.83 -4.55
CA THR A 189 11.68 12.05 -5.72
C THR A 189 10.16 12.00 -5.75
N LEU A 190 9.57 12.47 -6.86
CA LEU A 190 8.15 12.36 -7.13
C LEU A 190 7.91 11.27 -8.17
N PHE A 191 7.10 10.28 -7.83
CA PHE A 191 6.58 9.31 -8.78
C PHE A 191 5.27 9.82 -9.37
N TYR A 192 5.25 9.93 -10.69
CA TYR A 192 4.07 10.22 -11.51
C TYR A 192 3.62 8.90 -12.14
N ILE A 193 2.47 8.38 -11.73
CA ILE A 193 2.11 6.97 -11.97
C ILE A 193 0.80 6.90 -12.78
N GLU A 194 0.89 6.40 -14.02
CA GLU A 194 -0.27 5.95 -14.78
C GLU A 194 -0.73 4.60 -14.21
N CYS A 195 -1.75 4.64 -13.35
CA CYS A 195 -2.29 3.51 -12.61
C CYS A 195 -3.51 2.91 -13.32
N ILE A 196 -3.66 1.60 -13.23
CA ILE A 196 -4.74 0.80 -13.80
C ILE A 196 -5.57 0.13 -12.72
N ASN A 197 -4.93 -0.37 -11.64
CA ASN A 197 -5.59 -1.18 -10.60
C ASN A 197 -5.56 -0.57 -9.19
N GLY A 198 -5.53 0.75 -9.07
CA GLY A 198 -5.49 1.43 -7.79
C GLY A 198 -6.78 1.23 -7.01
N LYS A 199 -6.69 1.16 -5.68
CA LYS A 199 -7.85 1.07 -4.79
C LYS A 199 -7.95 2.36 -4.00
N SER A 200 -8.97 3.18 -4.27
CA SER A 200 -9.20 4.36 -3.45
C SER A 200 -9.65 3.93 -2.06
N ILE A 201 -8.88 4.31 -1.06
CA ILE A 201 -9.17 4.04 0.36
C ILE A 201 -9.48 5.32 1.13
N GLU A 202 -9.78 6.41 0.43
CA GLU A 202 -10.08 7.74 1.00
C GLU A 202 -11.09 7.70 2.15
N ASN A 203 -12.16 6.91 1.99
CA ASN A 203 -13.23 6.79 2.99
C ASN A 203 -12.95 5.77 4.09
N TYR A 204 -11.86 5.01 3.96
CA TYR A 204 -11.51 3.89 4.84
C TYR A 204 -10.24 4.17 5.65
N SER A 205 -9.39 5.05 5.15
CA SER A 205 -8.14 5.44 5.80
C SER A 205 -8.40 6.02 7.19
N TYR A 206 -7.44 5.82 8.07
CA TYR A 206 -7.38 6.49 9.36
C TYR A 206 -6.98 7.96 9.17
N SER A 207 -6.16 8.25 8.15
CA SER A 207 -5.83 9.60 7.72
C SER A 207 -7.09 10.35 7.25
N SER A 208 -7.01 11.69 7.24
CA SER A 208 -8.13 12.50 6.76
C SER A 208 -8.45 12.22 5.29
N SER A 209 -9.73 12.28 4.92
CA SER A 209 -10.19 12.10 3.54
C SER A 209 -9.53 13.07 2.55
N ASP A 210 -9.03 14.20 3.03
CA ASP A 210 -8.27 15.16 2.22
C ASP A 210 -7.03 14.55 1.56
N GLU A 211 -6.51 13.43 2.07
CA GLU A 211 -5.35 12.75 1.50
C GLU A 211 -5.64 12.05 0.16
N LYS A 212 -6.92 11.79 -0.16
CA LYS A 212 -7.33 11.08 -1.39
C LYS A 212 -6.48 9.84 -1.65
N GLU A 213 -6.31 9.05 -0.58
CA GLU A 213 -5.35 7.97 -0.54
C GLU A 213 -5.75 6.83 -1.49
N VAL A 214 -4.78 6.37 -2.26
CA VAL A 214 -4.91 5.25 -3.18
C VAL A 214 -3.87 4.21 -2.83
N LEU A 215 -4.29 2.96 -2.66
CA LEU A 215 -3.40 1.85 -2.40
C LEU A 215 -3.18 1.04 -3.69
N LEU A 216 -1.91 0.78 -4.01
CA LEU A 216 -1.52 -0.23 -5.00
C LEU A 216 -1.24 -1.56 -4.31
N LEU A 217 -1.66 -2.65 -4.94
CA LEU A 217 -1.52 -3.99 -4.37
C LEU A 217 -0.07 -4.51 -4.41
N PRO A 218 0.30 -5.45 -3.53
CA PRO A 218 1.61 -6.08 -3.50
C PRO A 218 1.94 -6.78 -4.80
N GLY A 219 3.14 -6.54 -5.33
CA GLY A 219 3.63 -7.09 -6.59
C GLY A 219 3.15 -6.32 -7.82
N THR A 220 2.71 -5.07 -7.69
CA THR A 220 2.38 -4.22 -8.84
C THR A 220 3.62 -3.98 -9.69
N GLU A 221 3.53 -4.27 -10.99
CA GLU A 221 4.62 -4.12 -11.95
C GLU A 221 4.51 -2.80 -12.72
N PHE A 222 5.63 -2.11 -12.93
CA PHE A 222 5.69 -0.86 -13.66
C PHE A 222 6.74 -0.89 -14.76
N LEU A 223 6.47 -0.18 -15.85
CA LEU A 223 7.47 0.27 -16.82
C LEU A 223 7.89 1.70 -16.48
N ILE A 224 9.20 1.95 -16.38
CA ILE A 224 9.74 3.30 -16.20
C ILE A 224 9.73 4.00 -17.56
N THR A 225 8.80 4.92 -17.77
CA THR A 225 8.60 5.59 -19.07
C THR A 225 9.43 6.88 -19.18
N GLY A 226 9.82 7.47 -18.06
CA GLY A 226 10.56 8.73 -18.05
C GLY A 226 11.22 9.05 -16.72
N LYS A 227 12.22 9.92 -16.77
CA LYS A 227 12.85 10.53 -15.60
C LYS A 227 13.27 11.95 -15.98
N LYS A 228 12.90 12.93 -15.16
CA LYS A 228 13.21 14.34 -15.39
C LYS A 228 13.62 15.00 -14.08
N ARG A 229 14.80 15.62 -14.06
CA ARG A 229 15.16 16.55 -12.99
C ARG A 229 14.34 17.83 -13.17
N ALA A 230 13.41 18.09 -12.26
CA ALA A 230 12.48 19.23 -12.36
C ALA A 230 13.13 20.52 -11.85
N ASN A 231 13.92 20.42 -10.78
CA ASN A 231 14.75 21.51 -10.27
C ASN A 231 16.00 20.94 -9.58
N ARG A 232 16.74 21.76 -8.82
CA ARG A 232 17.97 21.33 -8.14
C ARG A 232 17.75 20.10 -7.25
N ASP A 233 16.62 20.03 -6.56
CA ASP A 233 16.41 19.05 -5.49
C ASP A 233 15.22 18.12 -5.76
N LEU A 234 14.44 18.32 -6.82
CA LEU A 234 13.32 17.46 -7.20
C LEU A 234 13.61 16.70 -8.51
N THR A 235 13.49 15.38 -8.46
CA THR A 235 13.43 14.51 -9.64
C THR A 235 12.06 13.85 -9.76
N ILE A 236 11.48 13.89 -10.95
CA ILE A 236 10.22 13.22 -11.28
C ILE A 236 10.54 11.94 -12.04
N VAL A 237 10.00 10.81 -11.58
CA VAL A 237 10.06 9.51 -12.25
C VAL A 237 8.66 9.17 -12.75
N HIS A 238 8.54 8.87 -14.04
CA HIS A 238 7.28 8.50 -14.67
C HIS A 238 7.19 6.98 -14.73
N LEU A 239 6.14 6.43 -14.13
CA LEU A 239 5.83 5.02 -14.10
C LEU A 239 4.52 4.78 -14.84
N LYS A 240 4.46 3.68 -15.57
CA LYS A 240 3.23 3.17 -16.14
C LYS A 240 3.01 1.77 -15.61
N GLU A 241 1.90 1.56 -14.92
CA GLU A 241 1.50 0.24 -14.46
C GLU A 241 1.37 -0.70 -15.67
N ILE A 242 1.95 -1.89 -15.53
CA ILE A 242 1.81 -2.98 -16.49
C ILE A 242 0.55 -3.73 -16.08
N ARG A 243 -0.36 -3.94 -17.04
CA ARG A 243 -1.68 -4.49 -16.72
C ARG A 243 -1.56 -5.84 -15.99
N ALA A 244 -2.17 -5.91 -14.80
CA ALA A 244 -2.25 -7.13 -14.02
C ALA A 244 -3.26 -8.16 -14.57
N ASP A 245 -4.11 -7.78 -15.53
CA ASP A 245 -5.05 -8.71 -16.17
C ASP A 245 -4.38 -9.68 -17.17
N ASP A 246 -3.06 -9.58 -17.32
CA ASP A 246 -2.26 -10.70 -17.80
C ASP A 246 -2.36 -11.83 -16.77
N PRO A 247 -2.90 -13.03 -17.11
CA PRO A 247 -2.91 -14.18 -16.21
C PRO A 247 -1.51 -14.56 -15.72
N ALA A 248 -0.45 -14.06 -16.36
CA ALA A 248 0.92 -14.21 -15.91
C ALA A 248 1.32 -13.29 -14.73
N SER A 249 0.56 -12.22 -14.45
CA SER A 249 0.84 -11.23 -13.42
C SER A 249 0.94 -11.84 -12.03
N TYR A 250 1.91 -11.35 -11.26
CA TYR A 250 2.12 -11.79 -9.88
C TYR A 250 0.90 -11.53 -9.00
N VAL A 251 0.29 -10.34 -9.12
CA VAL A 251 -0.87 -9.92 -8.32
C VAL A 251 -2.02 -10.90 -8.52
N THR A 252 -2.40 -11.13 -9.77
CA THR A 252 -3.47 -12.06 -10.16
C THR A 252 -3.25 -13.46 -9.63
N LYS A 253 -2.07 -14.05 -9.88
CA LYS A 253 -1.74 -15.40 -9.40
C LYS A 253 -1.72 -15.51 -7.88
N THR A 254 -1.26 -14.46 -7.20
CA THR A 254 -1.21 -14.42 -5.74
C THR A 254 -2.62 -14.39 -5.15
N ILE A 255 -3.49 -13.54 -5.68
CA ILE A 255 -4.90 -13.45 -5.26
C ILE A 255 -5.62 -14.78 -5.52
N GLU A 256 -5.48 -15.36 -6.72
CA GLU A 256 -6.10 -16.66 -7.06
C GLU A 256 -5.64 -17.79 -6.14
N LYS A 257 -4.35 -17.83 -5.81
CA LYS A 257 -3.76 -18.85 -4.92
C LYS A 257 -4.23 -18.68 -3.48
N ILE A 258 -4.33 -17.45 -2.98
CA ILE A 258 -4.65 -17.15 -1.58
C ILE A 258 -6.17 -17.15 -1.31
N CYS A 259 -6.98 -16.67 -2.25
CA CYS A 259 -8.43 -16.53 -2.12
C CYS A 259 -9.22 -17.75 -2.66
N GLY A 260 -8.53 -18.71 -3.29
CA GLY A 260 -9.12 -19.95 -3.81
C GLY A 260 -9.67 -19.84 -5.24
N HIS A 261 -9.60 -20.96 -5.97
CA HIS A 261 -10.15 -21.07 -7.33
C HIS A 261 -11.69 -21.00 -7.27
N GLY A 262 -12.28 -19.87 -7.66
CA GLY A 262 -13.74 -19.68 -7.67
C GLY A 262 -14.23 -18.36 -7.09
N CYS A 263 -13.34 -17.54 -6.52
CA CYS A 263 -13.67 -16.14 -6.32
C CYS A 263 -13.91 -15.52 -7.71
N ASN A 264 -15.15 -15.14 -8.04
CA ASN A 264 -15.54 -14.56 -9.34
C ASN A 264 -14.99 -13.12 -9.47
N LEU A 265 -13.68 -12.94 -9.27
CA LEU A 265 -12.93 -11.69 -9.21
C LEU A 265 -12.94 -10.89 -10.53
N TRP A 266 -13.37 -11.53 -11.62
CA TRP A 266 -13.35 -10.96 -12.97
C TRP A 266 -14.73 -10.65 -13.55
N LYS A 267 -15.83 -11.03 -12.89
CA LYS A 267 -17.18 -10.91 -13.50
C LYS A 267 -17.73 -9.48 -13.55
N THR A 268 -17.20 -8.53 -12.78
CA THR A 268 -17.61 -7.12 -12.83
C THR A 268 -16.85 -6.29 -13.87
N ARG A 269 -15.90 -6.89 -14.61
CA ARG A 269 -15.10 -6.16 -15.63
C ARG A 269 -15.75 -6.09 -17.02
N GLN A 270 -16.99 -6.56 -17.20
CA GLN A 270 -17.69 -6.50 -18.48
C GLN A 270 -18.80 -5.44 -18.46
N CYS A 271 -18.71 -4.52 -19.43
CA CYS A 271 -19.70 -3.53 -19.87
C CYS A 271 -19.71 -2.15 -19.17
N CYS A 272 -18.74 -1.31 -19.52
CA CYS A 272 -18.98 0.14 -19.69
C CYS A 272 -18.54 0.70 -21.06
N HIS A 273 -18.10 -0.12 -22.03
CA HIS A 273 -17.73 0.36 -23.37
C HIS A 273 -18.11 -0.67 -24.45
N CYS A 274 -19.38 -0.64 -24.89
CA CYS A 274 -19.82 -1.00 -26.24
C CYS A 274 -21.34 -0.72 -26.36
N SER A 275 -21.71 0.55 -26.32
CA SER A 275 -23.02 1.01 -26.81
C SER A 275 -22.76 2.10 -27.84
N GLY A 276 -22.28 1.69 -29.00
CA GLY A 276 -21.97 2.62 -30.08
C GLY A 276 -21.61 1.90 -31.36
N MET A 277 -22.56 1.94 -32.31
CA MET A 277 -22.40 1.67 -33.75
C MET A 277 -22.05 0.22 -34.15
N TYR A 278 -22.99 -0.47 -34.79
CA TYR A 278 -23.07 -0.60 -36.26
C TYR A 278 -24.32 -1.41 -36.64
N LEU A 279 -25.15 -0.80 -37.50
CA LEU A 279 -26.32 -1.30 -38.24
C LEU A 279 -27.60 -1.63 -37.43
#